data_AF-A0A6A9QES0-F1
#
_entry.id   AF-A0A6A9QES0-F1
#
_cell.length_a   1.000
_cell.length_b   1.000
_cell.length_c   1.000
_cell.angle_alpha   90.00
_cell.angle_beta   90.00
_cell.angle_gamma   90.00
#
_symmetry.space_group_name_H-M   'P 1'
#
loop_
_entity.id
_entity.type
_entity.pdbx_description
1 polymer ?
#
loop_
_entity_poly.entity_id
_entity_poly.type
_entity_poly.pdbx_seq_one_letter_code
_entity_poly.pdbx_strand_id
1 'polypeptide(L)'
;MTFILLHFLNNNIMHIKSSEKGSNDEVITTASHQEGYFSIIGSYKSDSEYSMGEIYSIDCSFFVSPFLWNLKYADGNANLTFRNGVLYVNVNFSHFEKITPSIPVDGYPGLMYGHEGWFPFAGTTIENPSLVLPKKVYCLPNIISTLNYSVWVQEGTIDDFSYDIWLSQNPNTTYLAFPDIELMIWLYHNETLSSYFIKVGEVQVPICVNGSKITCTFTVYILPHTGSSNGWIGVYYLSNQNLEGKVSIPLTFFIKDEFQWINKIFPTINESSYYLDAIQVGMEFNDYNGIAQLGYTLYCWIMSTPQGVKILDEA
;
A
#
# COMPACT_ATOMS: atom_id res chain seq x y z
N MET A 1 34.77 -51.02 17.36
CA MET A 1 34.18 -49.90 18.10
C MET A 1 34.02 -48.76 17.10
N THR A 2 33.08 -48.87 16.18
CA THR A 2 31.63 -48.62 16.32
C THR A 2 31.35 -47.12 16.43
N PHE A 3 31.06 -46.52 15.26
CA PHE A 3 30.31 -45.27 15.14
C PHE A 3 28.94 -45.46 15.79
N ILE A 4 28.53 -44.54 16.66
CA ILE A 4 27.14 -44.42 17.07
C ILE A 4 26.64 -43.09 16.52
N LEU A 5 25.89 -43.22 15.43
CA LEU A 5 24.95 -42.25 14.91
C LEU A 5 23.73 -42.29 15.83
N LEU A 6 23.38 -41.19 16.50
CA LEU A 6 22.09 -41.08 17.20
C LEU A 6 21.09 -40.33 16.32
N HIS A 7 20.09 -41.07 15.84
CA HIS A 7 18.81 -40.55 15.41
C HIS A 7 17.99 -40.08 16.62
N PHE A 8 17.43 -38.88 16.53
CA PHE A 8 16.15 -38.51 17.15
C PHE A 8 15.33 -37.86 16.02
N LEU A 9 14.43 -38.59 15.38
CA LEU A 9 13.00 -38.73 15.70
C LEU A 9 12.23 -37.41 15.72
N ASN A 10 11.43 -37.23 14.67
CA ASN A 10 10.13 -36.55 14.58
C ASN A 10 9.76 -35.63 15.74
N ASN A 11 9.80 -34.32 15.49
CA ASN A 11 8.85 -33.42 16.10
C ASN A 11 7.83 -32.99 15.04
N ASN A 12 6.60 -33.44 15.27
CA ASN A 12 5.41 -33.10 14.52
C ASN A 12 5.27 -31.58 14.39
N ILE A 13 5.41 -31.05 13.18
CA ILE A 13 4.90 -29.71 12.86
C ILE A 13 3.38 -29.84 12.82
N MET A 14 2.72 -29.26 13.82
CA MET A 14 1.27 -29.17 13.86
C MET A 14 0.85 -28.11 12.83
N HIS A 15 0.52 -28.54 11.61
CA HIS A 15 -0.18 -27.68 10.67
C HIS A 15 -1.59 -27.44 11.19
N ILE A 16 -1.83 -26.27 11.76
CA ILE A 16 -3.19 -25.79 11.99
C ILE A 16 -3.73 -25.36 10.62
N LYS A 17 -4.35 -26.30 9.90
CA LYS A 17 -5.22 -25.96 8.77
C LYS A 17 -6.47 -25.30 9.36
N SER A 18 -6.66 -24.01 9.09
CA SER A 18 -7.99 -23.42 9.26
C SER A 18 -8.93 -24.09 8.26
N SER A 19 -10.05 -24.60 8.75
CA SER A 19 -11.05 -25.30 7.96
C SER A 19 -12.23 -24.39 7.68
N GLU A 20 -12.04 -23.36 6.87
CA GLU A 20 -13.13 -22.69 6.16
C GLU A 20 -12.65 -22.36 4.74
N LYS A 21 -13.42 -22.80 3.74
CA LYS A 21 -13.18 -22.46 2.33
C LYS A 21 -13.45 -20.96 2.15
N GLY A 22 -12.39 -20.15 2.07
CA GLY A 22 -12.46 -18.93 1.28
C GLY A 22 -12.90 -19.31 -0.14
N SER A 23 -13.70 -18.49 -0.81
CA SER A 23 -13.97 -18.72 -2.23
C SER A 23 -12.63 -18.69 -2.97
N ASN A 24 -12.50 -19.48 -4.03
CA ASN A 24 -11.29 -19.54 -4.88
C ASN A 24 -10.95 -18.20 -5.59
N ASP A 25 -11.56 -17.10 -5.16
CA ASP A 25 -11.46 -15.77 -5.76
C ASP A 25 -10.68 -14.78 -4.86
N GLU A 26 -10.45 -15.08 -3.57
CA GLU A 26 -9.66 -14.24 -2.66
C GLU A 26 -8.19 -14.62 -2.70
N VAL A 27 -7.31 -13.68 -3.07
CA VAL A 27 -5.90 -13.96 -3.40
C VAL A 27 -4.96 -13.57 -2.26
N ILE A 28 -5.24 -12.49 -1.54
CA ILE A 28 -4.36 -11.95 -0.51
C ILE A 28 -5.23 -11.38 0.59
N THR A 29 -5.01 -11.74 1.86
CA THR A 29 -5.85 -11.27 2.97
C THR A 29 -5.04 -11.07 4.25
N THR A 30 -5.32 -9.97 4.97
CA THR A 30 -4.84 -9.74 6.34
C THR A 30 -5.79 -10.27 7.42
N ALA A 31 -6.91 -10.90 7.05
CA ALA A 31 -8.02 -11.21 7.96
C ALA A 31 -7.73 -12.28 9.05
N SER A 32 -8.70 -12.42 9.95
CA SER A 32 -8.74 -13.07 11.28
C SER A 32 -8.28 -14.53 11.42
N HIS A 33 -7.69 -15.16 10.40
CA HIS A 33 -7.12 -16.51 10.52
C HIS A 33 -5.71 -16.50 11.14
N GLN A 34 -5.25 -15.33 11.58
CA GLN A 34 -3.92 -15.07 12.14
C GLN A 34 -4.02 -14.81 13.65
N GLU A 35 -3.62 -15.76 14.50
CA GLU A 35 -3.36 -15.53 15.93
C GLU A 35 -2.02 -14.79 16.15
N GLY A 36 -1.67 -13.88 15.25
CA GLY A 36 -0.45 -13.09 15.29
C GLY A 36 -0.62 -11.87 16.19
N TYR A 37 0.40 -11.60 16.99
CA TYR A 37 0.55 -10.34 17.72
C TYR A 37 1.96 -9.79 17.50
N PHE A 38 2.06 -8.58 16.96
CA PHE A 38 3.29 -7.81 17.00
C PHE A 38 3.00 -6.31 17.00
N SER A 39 3.99 -5.53 17.40
CA SER A 39 3.97 -4.07 17.30
C SER A 39 5.28 -3.59 16.68
N ILE A 40 5.18 -2.65 15.74
CA ILE A 40 6.30 -1.89 15.20
C ILE A 40 6.16 -0.46 15.70
N ILE A 41 7.24 0.07 16.25
CA ILE A 41 7.29 1.43 16.79
C ILE A 41 8.20 2.25 15.90
N GLY A 42 7.69 3.34 15.33
CA GLY A 42 8.46 4.36 14.65
C GLY A 42 8.62 5.59 15.52
N SER A 43 9.85 6.03 15.73
CA SER A 43 10.19 7.23 16.49
C SER A 43 11.51 7.80 16.01
N TYR A 44 11.79 9.07 16.32
CA TYR A 44 13.08 9.70 16.02
C TYR A 44 14.28 9.06 16.74
N LYS A 45 13.99 8.16 17.70
CA LYS A 45 15.01 7.42 18.44
C LYS A 45 15.28 6.11 17.68
N SER A 46 16.55 5.73 17.61
CA SER A 46 17.00 4.38 17.27
C SER A 46 16.68 3.88 15.85
N ASP A 47 16.84 4.70 14.80
CA ASP A 47 16.63 4.34 13.39
C ASP A 47 15.27 3.63 13.12
N SER A 48 14.29 3.92 13.99
CA SER A 48 13.02 3.19 14.04
C SER A 48 11.96 3.76 13.10
N GLU A 49 12.22 4.94 12.54
CA GLU A 49 11.38 5.66 11.58
C GLU A 49 10.98 4.77 10.38
N TYR A 50 11.84 3.81 10.04
CA TYR A 50 11.72 2.89 8.90
C TYR A 50 11.68 1.42 9.33
N SER A 51 11.41 1.14 10.61
CA SER A 51 11.33 -0.24 11.08
C SER A 51 10.29 -1.02 10.28
N MET A 52 10.62 -2.26 9.96
CA MET A 52 9.75 -3.13 9.18
C MET A 52 9.38 -4.38 9.97
N GLY A 53 8.15 -4.84 9.73
CA GLY A 53 7.71 -6.17 10.09
C GLY A 53 6.91 -6.76 8.94
N GLU A 54 6.57 -8.03 9.06
CA GLU A 54 5.92 -8.78 8.00
C GLU A 54 4.70 -9.52 8.56
N ILE A 55 3.53 -9.31 7.94
CA ILE A 55 2.31 -10.05 8.21
C ILE A 55 2.24 -11.20 7.21
N TYR A 56 2.31 -12.44 7.67
CA TYR A 56 2.26 -13.62 6.81
C TYR A 56 0.84 -14.11 6.64
N SER A 57 0.23 -14.08 5.47
CA SER A 57 -1.00 -14.83 5.19
C SER A 57 -0.68 -16.27 4.74
N ILE A 58 -1.69 -17.04 4.31
CA ILE A 58 -1.53 -18.47 3.98
C ILE A 58 -0.55 -18.73 2.82
N ASP A 59 -0.56 -17.86 1.80
CA ASP A 59 0.23 -17.99 0.56
C ASP A 59 0.91 -16.68 0.14
N CYS A 60 0.96 -15.69 1.03
CA CYS A 60 1.53 -14.37 0.74
C CYS A 60 1.90 -13.65 2.04
N SER A 61 2.51 -12.49 1.95
CA SER A 61 2.75 -11.62 3.09
C SER A 61 2.60 -10.14 2.72
N PHE A 62 2.61 -9.29 3.75
CA PHE A 62 2.67 -7.85 3.62
C PHE A 62 3.79 -7.31 4.49
N PHE A 63 4.59 -6.39 3.96
CA PHE A 63 5.42 -5.57 4.82
C PHE A 63 4.57 -4.50 5.50
N VAL A 64 4.97 -4.13 6.71
CA VAL A 64 4.34 -3.09 7.53
C VAL A 64 5.44 -2.16 8.02
N SER A 65 5.25 -0.85 7.89
CA SER A 65 6.25 0.14 8.30
C SER A 65 5.59 1.41 8.80
N PRO A 66 6.13 2.06 9.86
CA PRO A 66 5.77 3.42 10.23
C PRO A 66 6.08 4.44 9.14
N PHE A 67 7.09 4.17 8.31
CA PHE A 67 7.57 4.97 7.19
C PHE A 67 7.51 6.49 7.44
N LEU A 68 8.21 6.93 8.47
CA LEU A 68 8.26 8.33 8.90
C LEU A 68 9.36 9.09 8.15
N TRP A 69 9.27 9.12 6.82
CA TRP A 69 10.33 9.60 5.92
C TRP A 69 10.66 11.08 6.01
N ASN A 70 9.75 11.90 6.54
CA ASN A 70 10.01 13.30 6.77
C ASN A 70 10.29 13.61 8.24
N LEU A 71 10.38 12.61 9.14
CA LEU A 71 10.65 12.84 10.56
C LEU A 71 12.14 13.14 10.81
N LYS A 72 12.43 14.35 11.32
CA LYS A 72 13.76 14.73 11.81
C LYS A 72 13.86 14.60 13.33
N TYR A 73 12.82 15.03 14.04
CA TYR A 73 12.71 14.98 15.50
C TYR A 73 11.25 15.04 15.92
N ALA A 74 10.86 14.31 16.97
CA ALA A 74 9.56 14.46 17.63
C ALA A 74 9.55 13.70 18.97
N ASP A 75 8.93 14.22 20.01
CA ASP A 75 8.61 13.41 21.18
C ASP A 75 7.40 12.50 20.89
N GLY A 76 7.49 11.21 21.21
CA GLY A 76 6.40 10.25 20.99
C GLY A 76 6.75 9.17 19.98
N ASN A 77 5.74 8.57 19.35
CA ASN A 77 5.91 7.52 18.35
C ASN A 77 4.67 7.34 17.45
N ALA A 78 4.91 6.71 16.29
CA ALA A 78 3.90 5.96 15.56
C ALA A 78 3.97 4.49 15.99
N ASN A 79 2.85 3.90 16.36
CA ASN A 79 2.73 2.50 16.77
C ASN A 79 1.77 1.76 15.84
N LEU A 80 2.30 0.78 15.12
CA LEU A 80 1.58 -0.12 14.24
C LEU A 80 1.50 -1.49 14.92
N THR A 81 0.33 -1.80 15.48
CA THR A 81 0.09 -3.06 16.19
C THR A 81 -0.85 -3.95 15.40
N PHE A 82 -0.36 -5.12 14.98
CA PHE A 82 -1.19 -6.17 14.39
C PHE A 82 -1.62 -7.15 15.48
N ARG A 83 -2.93 -7.33 15.65
CA ARG A 83 -3.50 -8.30 16.59
C ARG A 83 -4.82 -8.85 16.07
N ASN A 84 -4.98 -10.17 16.12
CA ASN A 84 -6.22 -10.86 15.74
C ASN A 84 -6.72 -10.50 14.31
N GLY A 85 -5.80 -10.37 13.35
CA GLY A 85 -6.15 -10.02 11.96
C GLY A 85 -6.47 -8.55 11.73
N VAL A 86 -6.25 -7.66 12.71
CA VAL A 86 -6.53 -6.22 12.60
C VAL A 86 -5.24 -5.44 12.84
N LEU A 87 -4.93 -4.50 11.95
CA LEU A 87 -3.83 -3.55 12.12
C LEU A 87 -4.37 -2.25 12.74
N TYR A 88 -3.80 -1.87 13.87
CA TYR A 88 -4.08 -0.60 14.55
C TYR A 88 -2.87 0.31 14.38
N VAL A 89 -3.08 1.45 13.73
CA VAL A 89 -2.05 2.47 13.53
C VAL A 89 -2.40 3.68 14.36
N ASN A 90 -1.49 4.04 15.28
CA ASN A 90 -1.67 5.17 16.17
C ASN A 90 -0.43 6.07 16.08
N VAL A 91 -0.61 7.30 15.62
CA VAL A 91 0.42 8.34 15.62
C VAL A 91 0.18 9.23 16.83
N ASN A 92 1.21 9.40 17.65
CA ASN A 92 1.19 10.30 18.79
C ASN A 92 2.54 10.98 18.92
N PHE A 93 2.64 12.15 18.32
CA PHE A 93 3.83 13.00 18.34
C PHE A 93 3.53 14.38 18.93
N SER A 94 4.56 14.96 19.54
CA SER A 94 4.66 16.36 19.92
C SER A 94 6.03 16.90 19.55
N HIS A 95 6.14 18.22 19.34
CA HIS A 95 7.37 18.86 18.85
C HIS A 95 7.89 18.25 17.54
N PHE A 96 6.99 17.92 16.61
CA PHE A 96 7.37 17.37 15.31
C PHE A 96 8.20 18.37 14.50
N GLU A 97 9.37 17.94 14.05
CA GLU A 97 10.23 18.65 13.12
C GLU A 97 10.45 17.79 11.86
N LYS A 98 10.28 18.43 10.71
CA LYS A 98 10.48 17.80 9.41
C LYS A 98 11.95 17.81 8.95
N ILE A 99 12.37 16.79 8.20
CA ILE A 99 13.65 16.79 7.47
C ILE A 99 13.60 17.87 6.38
N THR A 100 12.50 17.91 5.63
CA THR A 100 12.24 18.87 4.56
C THR A 100 10.95 19.66 4.85
N PRO A 101 11.03 20.81 5.54
CA PRO A 101 9.84 21.57 5.96
C PRO A 101 8.98 22.12 4.82
N SER A 102 9.49 22.20 3.59
CA SER A 102 8.72 22.64 2.42
C SER A 102 7.80 21.55 1.87
N ILE A 103 7.99 20.31 2.29
CA ILE A 103 7.12 19.19 1.98
C ILE A 103 6.13 19.06 3.14
N PRO A 104 4.81 19.12 2.89
CA PRO A 104 3.82 19.13 3.95
C PRO A 104 3.80 17.81 4.72
N VAL A 105 3.80 16.66 4.03
CA VAL A 105 3.64 15.31 4.60
C VAL A 105 4.71 14.94 5.63
N ASP A 106 4.31 14.36 6.76
CA ASP A 106 5.21 13.87 7.83
C ASP A 106 5.67 12.42 7.64
N GLY A 107 4.81 11.57 7.08
CA GLY A 107 5.09 10.15 6.86
C GLY A 107 3.90 9.40 6.30
N TYR A 108 4.13 8.12 5.97
CA TYR A 108 3.13 7.23 5.35
C TYR A 108 3.05 5.87 6.04
N PRO A 109 2.60 5.78 7.31
CA PRO A 109 2.50 4.50 8.02
C PRO A 109 1.50 3.57 7.32
N GLY A 110 1.99 2.43 6.85
CA GLY A 110 1.26 1.63 5.88
C GLY A 110 1.71 0.18 5.78
N LEU A 111 1.11 -0.50 4.80
CA LEU A 111 1.47 -1.83 4.36
C LEU A 111 1.92 -1.80 2.90
N MET A 112 2.77 -2.74 2.51
CA MET A 112 3.17 -2.97 1.12
C MET A 112 3.02 -4.45 0.75
N TYR A 113 2.56 -4.69 -0.47
CA TYR A 113 2.58 -5.98 -1.15
C TYR A 113 3.35 -5.86 -2.48
N GLY A 114 4.26 -6.79 -2.74
CA GLY A 114 5.05 -6.86 -3.98
C GLY A 114 6.54 -6.61 -3.74
N HIS A 115 7.16 -5.88 -4.65
CA HIS A 115 8.59 -5.61 -4.67
C HIS A 115 8.89 -4.12 -4.77
N GLU A 116 9.75 -3.62 -3.89
CA GLU A 116 10.40 -2.32 -4.06
C GLU A 116 11.91 -2.50 -3.90
N GLY A 117 12.67 -2.17 -4.94
CA GLY A 117 14.13 -2.22 -4.90
C GLY A 117 14.77 -0.99 -4.24
N TRP A 118 13.96 -0.05 -3.77
CA TRP A 118 14.38 1.23 -3.19
C TRP A 118 13.87 1.41 -1.75
N PHE A 119 14.36 2.46 -1.11
CA PHE A 119 13.99 2.85 0.25
C PHE A 119 12.50 3.25 0.33
N PRO A 120 11.74 2.86 1.38
CA PRO A 120 12.22 2.33 2.67
C PRO A 120 12.31 0.81 2.72
N PHE A 121 11.58 0.09 1.85
CA PHE A 121 11.45 -1.35 1.98
C PHE A 121 12.66 -2.11 1.46
N ALA A 122 13.16 -1.76 0.27
CA ALA A 122 14.29 -2.41 -0.39
C ALA A 122 14.21 -3.95 -0.32
N GLY A 123 13.03 -4.51 -0.63
CA GLY A 123 12.69 -5.90 -0.41
C GLY A 123 11.50 -6.39 -1.22
N THR A 124 11.13 -7.65 -0.98
CA THR A 124 10.01 -8.32 -1.66
C THR A 124 9.21 -9.12 -0.63
N THR A 125 7.89 -8.99 -0.65
CA THR A 125 7.00 -9.81 0.16
C THR A 125 6.93 -11.25 -0.37
N ILE A 126 6.42 -12.18 0.42
CA ILE A 126 5.97 -13.48 -0.10
C ILE A 126 4.74 -13.23 -0.98
N GLU A 127 4.78 -13.72 -2.21
CA GLU A 127 3.77 -13.38 -3.21
C GLU A 127 2.81 -14.54 -3.46
N ASN A 128 1.53 -14.21 -3.62
CA ASN A 128 0.55 -15.21 -4.03
C ASN A 128 0.79 -15.56 -5.51
N PRO A 129 0.80 -16.85 -5.90
CA PRO A 129 0.97 -17.27 -7.30
C PRO A 129 -0.01 -16.63 -8.30
N SER A 130 -1.20 -16.24 -7.85
CA SER A 130 -2.21 -15.56 -8.69
C SER A 130 -1.90 -14.08 -8.93
N LEU A 131 -0.98 -13.47 -8.16
CA LEU A 131 -0.51 -12.09 -8.31
C LEU A 131 0.96 -11.95 -7.91
N VAL A 132 1.87 -12.48 -8.73
CA VAL A 132 3.32 -12.25 -8.60
C VAL A 132 3.69 -10.89 -9.17
N LEU A 133 4.48 -10.10 -8.45
CA LEU A 133 5.03 -8.79 -8.80
C LEU A 133 6.58 -8.80 -8.72
N PRO A 134 7.29 -7.99 -9.52
CA PRO A 134 6.76 -7.08 -10.51
C PRO A 134 6.10 -7.78 -11.71
N LYS A 135 5.02 -7.19 -12.24
CA LYS A 135 4.28 -7.75 -13.38
C LYS A 135 4.01 -6.71 -14.43
N LYS A 136 4.24 -7.04 -15.70
CA LYS A 136 3.88 -6.17 -16.82
C LYS A 136 2.43 -5.71 -16.73
N VAL A 137 2.20 -4.40 -16.83
CA VAL A 137 0.87 -3.79 -16.67
C VAL A 137 -0.16 -4.41 -17.62
N TYR A 138 0.21 -4.59 -18.89
CA TYR A 138 -0.68 -5.21 -19.89
C TYR A 138 -1.01 -6.68 -19.58
N CYS A 139 -0.21 -7.36 -18.76
CA CYS A 139 -0.43 -8.74 -18.31
C CYS A 139 -1.19 -8.86 -16.99
N LEU A 140 -1.55 -7.74 -16.33
CA LEU A 140 -2.22 -7.79 -15.04
C LEU A 140 -3.58 -8.50 -15.15
N PRO A 141 -3.91 -9.40 -14.19
CA PRO A 141 -5.27 -9.90 -14.07
C PRO A 141 -6.20 -8.75 -13.69
N ASN A 142 -7.51 -8.98 -13.76
CA ASN A 142 -8.44 -8.07 -13.12
C ASN A 142 -8.26 -8.21 -11.61
N ILE A 143 -7.94 -7.13 -10.91
CA ILE A 143 -7.73 -7.10 -9.47
C ILE A 143 -8.82 -6.21 -8.89
N ILE A 144 -9.58 -6.75 -7.94
CA ILE A 144 -10.46 -5.96 -7.07
C ILE A 144 -9.76 -5.86 -5.72
N SER A 145 -9.45 -4.65 -5.28
CA SER A 145 -8.93 -4.41 -3.94
C SER A 145 -10.07 -4.01 -3.02
N THR A 146 -10.18 -4.66 -1.88
CA THR A 146 -11.16 -4.38 -0.83
C THR A 146 -10.44 -4.02 0.45
N LEU A 147 -10.67 -2.80 0.94
CA LEU A 147 -10.21 -2.34 2.24
C LEU A 147 -11.41 -2.25 3.18
N ASN A 148 -11.23 -2.64 4.43
CA ASN A 148 -12.16 -2.29 5.49
C ASN A 148 -11.40 -1.50 6.55
N TYR A 149 -11.66 -0.21 6.65
CA TYR A 149 -10.91 0.68 7.54
C TYR A 149 -11.78 1.77 8.15
N SER A 150 -11.26 2.36 9.22
CA SER A 150 -11.75 3.59 9.82
C SER A 150 -10.59 4.49 10.19
N VAL A 151 -10.74 5.80 10.01
CA VAL A 151 -9.74 6.81 10.39
C VAL A 151 -10.21 7.58 11.61
N TRP A 152 -9.28 8.17 12.35
CA TRP A 152 -9.60 9.05 13.48
C TRP A 152 -8.54 10.14 13.62
N VAL A 153 -8.98 11.32 14.05
CA VAL A 153 -8.13 12.50 14.27
C VAL A 153 -8.53 13.16 15.58
N GLN A 154 -7.56 13.39 16.45
CA GLN A 154 -7.69 14.22 17.64
C GLN A 154 -6.97 15.55 17.46
N GLU A 155 -5.74 15.54 16.93
CA GLU A 155 -4.93 16.72 16.60
C GLU A 155 -4.06 16.42 15.36
N GLY A 156 -3.77 17.42 14.53
CA GLY A 156 -3.12 17.24 13.22
C GLY A 156 -4.11 17.04 12.08
N THR A 157 -3.65 16.53 10.95
CA THR A 157 -4.50 16.15 9.81
C THR A 157 -4.07 14.82 9.21
N ILE A 158 -5.07 14.01 8.84
CA ILE A 158 -4.88 12.95 7.84
C ILE A 158 -5.13 13.63 6.50
N ASP A 159 -4.06 13.78 5.72
CA ASP A 159 -4.11 14.42 4.40
C ASP A 159 -4.85 13.51 3.44
N ASP A 160 -4.52 12.22 3.48
CA ASP A 160 -5.27 11.15 2.81
C ASP A 160 -5.18 9.80 3.52
N PHE A 161 -6.13 8.93 3.18
CA PHE A 161 -5.96 7.49 3.27
C PHE A 161 -6.07 6.94 1.84
N SER A 162 -4.99 6.32 1.37
CA SER A 162 -4.77 6.07 -0.05
C SER A 162 -4.14 4.72 -0.33
N TYR A 163 -4.20 4.37 -1.61
CA TYR A 163 -3.19 3.50 -2.20
C TYR A 163 -2.02 4.34 -2.70
N ASP A 164 -0.80 3.84 -2.52
CA ASP A 164 0.43 4.33 -3.15
C ASP A 164 1.03 3.17 -3.96
N ILE A 165 1.09 3.31 -5.28
CA ILE A 165 1.34 2.22 -6.23
C ILE A 165 2.50 2.60 -7.14
N TRP A 166 3.49 1.73 -7.25
CA TRP A 166 4.70 2.02 -8.00
C TRP A 166 4.75 1.26 -9.32
N LEU A 167 4.99 1.99 -10.40
CA LEU A 167 5.26 1.44 -11.72
C LEU A 167 6.62 1.90 -12.27
N SER A 168 7.46 0.94 -12.64
CA SER A 168 8.76 1.21 -13.26
C SER A 168 8.87 0.62 -14.66
N GLN A 169 9.79 1.17 -15.46
CA GLN A 169 10.17 0.57 -16.74
C GLN A 169 11.13 -0.63 -16.55
N ASN A 170 11.85 -0.65 -15.43
CA ASN A 170 12.79 -1.70 -15.05
C ASN A 170 12.40 -2.28 -13.69
N PRO A 171 11.93 -3.54 -13.63
CA PRO A 171 11.43 -4.16 -12.41
C PRO A 171 12.51 -4.43 -11.36
N ASN A 172 13.78 -4.16 -11.68
CA ASN A 172 14.90 -4.25 -10.74
C ASN A 172 15.49 -2.87 -10.44
N THR A 173 14.72 -1.80 -10.64
CA THR A 173 15.19 -0.46 -10.30
C THR A 173 15.42 -0.34 -8.79
N THR A 174 16.43 0.41 -8.40
CA THR A 174 16.82 0.64 -6.99
C THR A 174 16.71 2.11 -6.60
N TYR A 175 16.28 2.95 -7.53
CA TYR A 175 15.98 4.36 -7.32
C TYR A 175 14.84 4.76 -8.26
N LEU A 176 14.02 5.70 -7.79
CA LEU A 176 12.92 6.25 -8.57
C LEU A 176 13.37 7.50 -9.31
N ALA A 177 13.05 7.59 -10.59
CA ALA A 177 13.35 8.77 -11.40
C ALA A 177 12.35 8.88 -12.54
N PHE A 178 12.35 10.00 -13.25
CA PHE A 178 11.62 10.08 -14.52
C PHE A 178 12.08 8.95 -15.48
N PRO A 179 11.19 8.18 -16.14
CA PRO A 179 9.72 8.31 -16.14
C PRO A 179 9.00 7.22 -15.33
N ASP A 180 9.54 6.76 -14.20
CA ASP A 180 8.80 5.94 -13.24
C ASP A 180 7.53 6.67 -12.79
N ILE A 181 6.54 5.92 -12.30
CA ILE A 181 5.21 6.43 -11.97
C ILE A 181 4.83 6.03 -10.55
N GLU A 182 4.36 7.02 -9.80
CA GLU A 182 3.64 6.87 -8.54
C GLU A 182 2.16 7.09 -8.82
N LEU A 183 1.35 6.05 -8.67
CA LEU A 183 -0.09 6.12 -8.78
C LEU A 183 -0.69 6.15 -7.37
N MET A 184 -1.28 7.27 -7.01
CA MET A 184 -2.03 7.41 -5.77
C MET A 184 -3.54 7.41 -6.02
N ILE A 185 -4.27 6.63 -5.21
CA ILE A 185 -5.74 6.60 -5.23
C ILE A 185 -6.24 6.97 -3.85
N TRP A 186 -6.67 8.22 -3.69
CA TRP A 186 -7.11 8.78 -2.41
C TRP A 186 -8.59 8.43 -2.20
N LEU A 187 -8.84 7.57 -1.22
CA LEU A 187 -10.21 7.15 -0.86
C LEU A 187 -10.85 8.13 0.13
N TYR A 188 -10.04 8.61 1.07
CA TYR A 188 -10.33 9.67 2.03
C TYR A 188 -9.26 10.74 1.85
N HIS A 189 -9.63 12.02 1.86
CA HIS A 189 -8.66 13.11 1.86
C HIS A 189 -9.24 14.39 2.47
N ASN A 190 -8.34 15.23 2.99
CA ASN A 190 -8.63 16.58 3.48
C ASN A 190 -7.68 17.63 2.90
N GLU A 191 -6.70 17.23 2.08
CA GLU A 191 -5.73 18.15 1.51
C GLU A 191 -6.27 18.94 0.31
N THR A 192 -5.79 20.18 0.17
CA THR A 192 -5.94 20.94 -1.07
C THR A 192 -4.64 20.89 -1.86
N LEU A 193 -4.67 20.25 -3.04
CA LEU A 193 -3.51 20.15 -3.90
C LEU A 193 -2.97 21.54 -4.30
N SER A 194 -1.64 21.65 -4.28
CA SER A 194 -0.92 22.87 -4.69
C SER A 194 -0.99 23.13 -6.20
N SER A 195 -0.54 24.31 -6.64
CA SER A 195 -0.57 24.70 -8.06
C SER A 195 0.39 23.90 -8.97
N TYR A 196 1.25 23.05 -8.41
CA TYR A 196 2.12 22.15 -9.19
C TYR A 196 1.36 20.97 -9.80
N PHE A 197 0.21 20.62 -9.23
CA PHE A 197 -0.65 19.56 -9.72
C PHE A 197 -1.49 20.04 -10.90
N ILE A 198 -1.44 19.31 -12.02
CA ILE A 198 -2.18 19.62 -13.23
C ILE A 198 -3.45 18.77 -13.24
N LYS A 199 -4.62 19.39 -13.10
CA LYS A 199 -5.91 18.69 -13.29
C LYS A 199 -6.04 18.26 -14.75
N VAL A 200 -6.13 16.96 -15.00
CA VAL A 200 -6.18 16.38 -16.35
C VAL A 200 -7.56 15.82 -16.71
N GLY A 201 -8.45 15.66 -15.73
CA GLY A 201 -9.86 15.38 -15.94
C GLY A 201 -10.56 14.75 -14.74
N GLU A 202 -11.65 14.05 -15.04
CA GLU A 202 -12.47 13.32 -14.07
C GLU A 202 -12.89 11.99 -14.70
N VAL A 203 -13.01 10.95 -13.87
CA VAL A 203 -13.46 9.62 -14.28
C VAL A 203 -14.51 9.09 -13.33
N GLN A 204 -15.52 8.40 -13.86
CA GLN A 204 -16.55 7.76 -13.06
C GLN A 204 -16.27 6.27 -12.97
N VAL A 205 -16.15 5.76 -11.74
CA VAL A 205 -15.76 4.37 -11.49
C VAL A 205 -16.85 3.69 -10.65
N PRO A 206 -17.38 2.54 -11.09
CA PRO A 206 -18.26 1.73 -10.27
C PRO A 206 -17.45 1.06 -9.15
N ILE A 207 -17.83 1.34 -7.91
CA ILE A 207 -17.19 0.81 -6.70
C ILE A 207 -18.24 0.19 -5.77
N CYS A 208 -17.80 -0.52 -4.73
CA CYS A 208 -18.68 -0.98 -3.66
C CYS A 208 -18.28 -0.33 -2.33
N VAL A 209 -19.25 0.24 -1.62
CA VAL A 209 -19.05 0.84 -0.30
C VAL A 209 -20.09 0.25 0.65
N ASN A 210 -19.62 -0.40 1.72
CA ASN A 210 -20.46 -1.04 2.74
C ASN A 210 -21.54 -1.96 2.13
N GLY A 211 -21.17 -2.72 1.10
CA GLY A 211 -22.05 -3.65 0.38
C GLY A 211 -22.94 -3.02 -0.70
N SER A 212 -22.97 -1.69 -0.82
CA SER A 212 -23.74 -0.98 -1.85
C SER A 212 -22.88 -0.66 -3.06
N LYS A 213 -23.36 -0.96 -4.27
CA LYS A 213 -22.70 -0.53 -5.52
C LYS A 213 -23.04 0.94 -5.78
N ILE A 214 -22.02 1.76 -5.94
CA ILE A 214 -22.16 3.18 -6.28
C ILE A 214 -21.22 3.53 -7.43
N THR A 215 -21.51 4.62 -8.12
CA THR A 215 -20.56 5.24 -9.04
C THR A 215 -19.89 6.40 -8.31
N CYS A 216 -18.58 6.32 -8.13
CA CYS A 216 -17.79 7.39 -7.52
C CYS A 216 -17.02 8.14 -8.61
N THR A 217 -16.98 9.47 -8.51
CA THR A 217 -16.18 10.29 -9.42
C THR A 217 -14.81 10.50 -8.79
N PHE A 218 -13.76 10.26 -9.56
CA PHE A 218 -12.39 10.61 -9.19
C PHE A 218 -11.93 11.77 -10.05
N THR A 219 -11.41 12.82 -9.42
CA THR A 219 -10.69 13.88 -10.13
C THR A 219 -9.25 13.45 -10.29
N VAL A 220 -8.73 13.56 -11.52
CA VAL A 220 -7.38 13.08 -11.86
C VAL A 220 -6.43 14.26 -11.99
N TYR A 221 -5.32 14.19 -11.28
CA TYR A 221 -4.22 15.15 -11.34
C TYR A 221 -2.92 14.46 -11.74
N ILE A 222 -2.04 15.22 -12.36
CA ILE A 222 -0.66 14.79 -12.63
C ILE A 222 0.31 15.79 -12.01
N LEU A 223 1.30 15.27 -11.29
CA LEU A 223 2.51 15.98 -10.92
C LEU A 223 3.63 15.52 -11.86
N PRO A 224 4.08 16.33 -12.84
CA PRO A 224 5.00 15.86 -13.88
C PRO A 224 6.36 15.37 -13.37
N HIS A 225 6.84 15.96 -12.27
CA HIS A 225 8.13 15.64 -11.66
C HIS A 225 8.06 15.81 -10.13
N THR A 226 7.88 14.70 -9.41
CA THR A 226 7.80 14.69 -7.94
C THR A 226 9.18 14.87 -7.30
N GLY A 227 9.31 15.78 -6.33
CA GLY A 227 10.51 15.98 -5.51
C GLY A 227 11.71 16.67 -6.19
N SER A 228 11.91 16.55 -7.50
CA SER A 228 13.01 17.21 -8.23
C SER A 228 12.72 17.36 -9.73
N SER A 229 13.57 18.08 -10.48
CA SER A 229 13.43 18.18 -11.95
C SER A 229 13.62 16.85 -12.71
N ASN A 230 14.18 15.82 -12.05
CA ASN A 230 14.31 14.46 -12.59
C ASN A 230 13.44 13.47 -11.80
N GLY A 231 12.46 13.98 -11.05
CA GLY A 231 11.50 13.21 -10.30
C GLY A 231 10.62 12.34 -11.17
N TRP A 232 10.05 11.31 -10.57
CA TRP A 232 9.03 10.46 -11.19
C TRP A 232 7.74 11.23 -11.46
N ILE A 233 6.83 10.60 -12.19
CA ILE A 233 5.51 11.14 -12.51
C ILE A 233 4.56 10.72 -11.40
N GLY A 234 3.89 11.67 -10.75
CA GLY A 234 2.79 11.37 -9.84
C GLY A 234 1.44 11.44 -10.55
N VAL A 235 0.59 10.43 -10.40
CA VAL A 235 -0.79 10.40 -10.87
C VAL A 235 -1.72 10.22 -9.67
N TYR A 236 -2.62 11.17 -9.48
CA TYR A 236 -3.45 11.23 -8.27
C TYR A 236 -4.93 11.17 -8.65
N TYR A 237 -5.60 10.11 -8.21
CA TYR A 237 -7.06 9.95 -8.31
C TYR A 237 -7.69 10.33 -6.97
N LEU A 238 -8.33 11.50 -6.92
CA LEU A 238 -9.00 12.00 -5.72
C LEU A 238 -10.49 11.70 -5.78
N SER A 239 -10.98 10.87 -4.86
CA SER A 239 -12.41 10.60 -4.72
C SER A 239 -13.19 11.91 -4.48
N ASN A 240 -14.39 12.03 -5.05
CA ASN A 240 -15.24 13.21 -4.85
C ASN A 240 -15.95 13.23 -3.48
N GLN A 241 -15.70 12.22 -2.65
CA GLN A 241 -16.27 12.06 -1.32
C GLN A 241 -15.34 11.18 -0.49
N ASN A 242 -15.31 11.41 0.82
CA ASN A 242 -14.56 10.55 1.73
C ASN A 242 -15.22 9.17 1.84
N LEU A 243 -14.50 8.15 1.39
CA LEU A 243 -14.88 6.75 1.48
C LEU A 243 -14.29 6.20 2.79
N GLU A 244 -15.07 5.44 3.54
CA GLU A 244 -14.67 4.79 4.80
C GLU A 244 -15.55 3.55 5.05
N GLY A 245 -15.07 2.61 5.85
CA GLY A 245 -15.67 1.29 6.05
C GLY A 245 -15.16 0.30 5.02
N LYS A 246 -16.04 -0.60 4.54
CA LYS A 246 -15.68 -1.62 3.55
C LYS A 246 -15.80 -1.07 2.12
N VAL A 247 -14.67 -0.74 1.51
CA VAL A 247 -14.55 -0.13 0.18
C VAL A 247 -13.87 -1.10 -0.79
N SER A 248 -14.53 -1.45 -1.89
CA SER A 248 -13.97 -2.27 -2.97
C SER A 248 -13.82 -1.46 -4.26
N ILE A 249 -12.62 -1.43 -4.83
CA ILE A 249 -12.29 -0.72 -6.07
C ILE A 249 -11.69 -1.67 -7.13
N PRO A 250 -11.94 -1.41 -8.43
CA PRO A 250 -11.30 -2.16 -9.51
C PRO A 250 -9.86 -1.69 -9.73
N LEU A 251 -8.89 -2.21 -8.97
CA LEU A 251 -7.51 -1.72 -8.96
C LEU A 251 -6.85 -1.75 -10.35
N THR A 252 -7.04 -2.84 -11.12
CA THR A 252 -6.51 -2.94 -12.50
C THR A 252 -7.07 -1.88 -13.44
N PHE A 253 -8.28 -1.36 -13.18
CA PHE A 253 -8.81 -0.25 -13.96
C PHE A 253 -7.92 0.98 -13.77
N PHE A 254 -7.68 1.41 -12.53
CA PHE A 254 -6.86 2.61 -12.25
C PHE A 254 -5.45 2.49 -12.83
N ILE A 255 -4.78 1.35 -12.63
CA ILE A 255 -3.41 1.11 -13.11
C ILE A 255 -3.30 1.16 -14.64
N LYS A 256 -4.34 0.78 -15.38
CA LYS A 256 -4.32 0.86 -16.86
C LYS A 256 -4.82 2.22 -17.35
N ASP A 257 -5.83 2.76 -16.67
CA ASP A 257 -6.50 4.01 -17.01
C ASP A 257 -5.54 5.21 -16.90
N GLU A 258 -4.58 5.18 -15.98
CA GLU A 258 -3.61 6.27 -15.76
C GLU A 258 -2.83 6.68 -17.02
N PHE A 259 -2.48 5.70 -17.85
CA PHE A 259 -1.68 5.94 -19.06
C PHE A 259 -2.38 6.86 -20.04
N GLN A 260 -3.72 6.90 -20.08
CA GLN A 260 -4.45 7.84 -20.94
C GLN A 260 -4.31 9.29 -20.44
N TRP A 261 -4.19 9.47 -19.12
CA TRP A 261 -4.06 10.78 -18.50
C TRP A 261 -2.62 11.27 -18.64
N ILE A 262 -1.65 10.41 -18.37
CA ILE A 262 -0.22 10.68 -18.58
C ILE A 262 0.03 11.11 -20.02
N ASN A 263 -0.60 10.44 -21.00
CA ASN A 263 -0.45 10.77 -22.42
C ASN A 263 -0.90 12.18 -22.81
N LYS A 264 -1.70 12.87 -21.98
CA LYS A 264 -2.04 14.28 -22.21
C LYS A 264 -0.86 15.23 -21.97
N ILE A 265 0.14 14.79 -21.21
CA ILE A 265 1.34 15.57 -20.85
C ILE A 265 2.59 14.96 -21.50
N PHE A 266 2.69 13.62 -21.50
CA PHE A 266 3.83 12.85 -22.01
C PHE A 266 3.37 11.80 -23.03
N PRO A 267 3.19 12.16 -24.32
CA PRO A 267 2.54 11.30 -25.32
C PRO A 267 3.29 10.01 -25.70
N THR A 268 4.52 9.82 -25.23
CA THR A 268 5.34 8.64 -25.52
C THR A 268 5.21 7.55 -24.45
N ILE A 269 4.59 7.86 -23.31
CA ILE A 269 4.46 6.94 -22.17
C ILE A 269 3.26 6.01 -22.39
N ASN A 270 3.49 4.70 -22.27
CA ASN A 270 2.49 3.68 -22.55
C ASN A 270 2.63 2.47 -21.64
N GLU A 271 1.51 1.80 -21.36
CA GLU A 271 1.44 0.67 -20.41
C GLU A 271 2.36 -0.51 -20.77
N SER A 272 2.70 -0.70 -22.04
CA SER A 272 3.51 -1.86 -22.46
C SER A 272 4.94 -1.83 -21.93
N SER A 273 5.42 -0.62 -21.60
CA SER A 273 6.78 -0.40 -21.11
C SER A 273 6.91 -0.64 -19.60
N TYR A 274 5.80 -0.67 -18.86
CA TYR A 274 5.82 -0.63 -17.39
C TYR A 274 5.49 -1.96 -16.74
N TYR A 275 6.04 -2.13 -15.54
CA TYR A 275 5.71 -3.17 -14.59
C TYR A 275 4.99 -2.52 -13.42
N LEU A 276 4.02 -3.23 -12.83
CA LEU A 276 3.53 -2.96 -11.50
C LEU A 276 4.50 -3.62 -10.52
N ASP A 277 5.17 -2.82 -9.69
CA ASP A 277 6.22 -3.27 -8.78
C ASP A 277 5.64 -3.63 -7.41
N ALA A 278 4.93 -2.68 -6.80
CA ALA A 278 4.32 -2.84 -5.49
C ALA A 278 3.01 -2.05 -5.37
N ILE A 279 2.17 -2.48 -4.43
CA ILE A 279 0.95 -1.81 -4.01
C ILE A 279 1.09 -1.55 -2.53
N GLN A 280 0.95 -0.29 -2.13
CA GLN A 280 0.89 0.12 -0.74
C GLN A 280 -0.49 0.63 -0.36
N VAL A 281 -0.80 0.57 0.93
CA VAL A 281 -1.98 1.20 1.55
C VAL A 281 -1.56 1.80 2.88
N GLY A 282 -1.91 3.05 3.10
CA GLY A 282 -1.55 3.79 4.31
C GLY A 282 -2.30 5.11 4.43
N MET A 283 -1.77 5.99 5.28
CA MET A 283 -2.23 7.36 5.38
C MET A 283 -1.06 8.32 5.28
N GLU A 284 -1.16 9.35 4.45
CA GLU A 284 -0.33 10.55 4.60
C GLU A 284 -0.93 11.40 5.73
N PHE A 285 -0.07 11.91 6.61
CA PHE A 285 -0.52 12.73 7.74
C PHE A 285 0.41 13.92 7.98
N ASN A 286 -0.12 14.93 8.67
CA ASN A 286 0.60 16.12 9.10
C ASN A 286 0.34 16.47 10.56
N ASP A 287 1.37 17.03 11.18
CA ASP A 287 1.30 17.74 12.44
C ASP A 287 0.55 19.08 12.31
N TYR A 288 -0.09 19.49 13.40
CA TYR A 288 -0.56 20.85 13.60
C TYR A 288 0.21 21.48 14.75
N ASN A 289 1.05 22.48 14.44
CA ASN A 289 1.93 23.15 15.41
C ASN A 289 2.83 22.18 16.20
N GLY A 290 3.36 21.17 15.51
CA GLY A 290 4.23 20.13 16.05
C GLY A 290 3.49 18.98 16.73
N ILE A 291 2.15 18.91 16.69
CA ILE A 291 1.36 17.86 17.34
C ILE A 291 0.62 17.02 16.30
N ALA A 292 0.76 15.70 16.37
CA ALA A 292 -0.01 14.74 15.57
C ALA A 292 -0.57 13.64 16.49
N GLN A 293 -1.89 13.58 16.61
CA GLN A 293 -2.62 12.57 17.39
C GLN A 293 -3.77 12.05 16.54
N LEU A 294 -3.48 11.03 15.73
CA LEU A 294 -4.36 10.53 14.68
C LEU A 294 -4.00 9.10 14.33
N GLY A 295 -4.81 8.45 13.51
CA GLY A 295 -4.52 7.09 13.09
C GLY A 295 -5.63 6.44 12.29
N TYR A 296 -5.44 5.15 12.04
CA TYR A 296 -6.46 4.32 11.41
C TYR A 296 -6.48 2.91 12.01
N THR A 297 -7.61 2.25 11.82
CA THR A 297 -7.74 0.82 12.04
C THR A 297 -8.05 0.18 10.71
N LEU A 298 -7.21 -0.78 10.28
CA LEU A 298 -7.43 -1.59 9.10
C LEU A 298 -7.90 -2.98 9.55
N TYR A 299 -9.19 -3.23 9.36
CA TYR A 299 -9.85 -4.50 9.71
C TYR A 299 -9.55 -5.59 8.70
N CYS A 300 -9.40 -5.24 7.42
CA CYS A 300 -8.86 -6.14 6.41
C CYS A 300 -8.38 -5.38 5.18
N TRP A 301 -7.42 -5.99 4.48
CA TRP A 301 -7.10 -5.68 3.10
C TRP A 301 -7.12 -6.98 2.31
N ILE A 302 -7.97 -7.02 1.28
CA ILE A 302 -8.20 -8.17 0.44
C ILE A 302 -7.98 -7.78 -1.01
N MET A 303 -7.08 -8.47 -1.71
CA MET A 303 -7.00 -8.42 -3.17
C MET A 303 -7.58 -9.71 -3.74
N SER A 304 -8.54 -9.58 -4.66
CA SER A 304 -9.15 -10.70 -5.38
C SER A 304 -8.88 -10.59 -6.87
N THR A 305 -8.66 -11.72 -7.52
CA THR A 305 -8.57 -11.80 -8.98
C THR A 305 -9.62 -12.78 -9.50
N PRO A 306 -10.30 -12.51 -10.61
CA PRO A 306 -11.11 -13.50 -11.30
C PRO A 306 -10.18 -14.53 -11.94
N GLN A 307 -9.71 -15.50 -11.15
CA GLN A 307 -9.05 -16.70 -11.64
C GLN A 307 -9.20 -17.83 -10.63
N GLY A 308 -10.33 -18.53 -10.75
CA GLY A 308 -10.37 -19.94 -10.46
C GLY A 308 -9.34 -20.68 -11.30
N VAL A 309 -8.67 -21.63 -10.65
CA VAL A 309 -7.98 -22.81 -11.19
C VAL A 309 -7.84 -22.81 -12.72
N LYS A 310 -6.69 -22.35 -13.23
CA LYS A 310 -6.19 -22.90 -14.49
C LYS A 310 -5.81 -24.35 -14.21
N ILE A 311 -6.72 -25.28 -14.49
CA ILE A 311 -6.35 -26.67 -14.78
C ILE A 311 -5.51 -26.57 -16.05
N LEU A 312 -4.20 -26.61 -15.90
CA LEU A 312 -3.31 -27.00 -16.98
C LEU A 312 -2.90 -28.44 -16.64
N ASP A 313 -3.54 -29.37 -17.34
CA ASP A 313 -2.86 -30.50 -17.98
C ASP A 313 -3.87 -31.25 -18.87
N GLU A 314 -3.98 -30.82 -20.13
CA GLU A 314 -4.24 -31.70 -21.27
C GLU A 314 -3.35 -31.24 -22.43
N ALA A 315 -2.15 -31.82 -22.50
CA ALA A 315 -1.47 -32.32 -23.72
C ALA A 315 -0.11 -32.92 -23.34
#